data_AF-A0A924SM60-F1
#
_entry.id   AF-A0A924SM60-F1
#
_cell.length_a   1.000
_cell.length_b   1.000
_cell.length_c   1.000
_cell.angle_alpha   90.00
_cell.angle_beta   90.00
_cell.angle_gamma   90.00
#
_symmetry.space_group_name_H-M   'P 1'
#
loop_
_entity.id
_entity.type
_entity.pdbx_description
1 polymer ?
#
loop_
_entity_poly.entity_id
_entity_poly.type
_entity_poly.pdbx_seq_one_letter_code
_entity_poly.pdbx_strand_id
1 'polypeptide(L)'
;MTSNSTIATELPTEIFDEEFETVGDHHRMAAHHFAAAARLHLLAATADDEGDDDAAARHAYTAYRHQLNGVQFAEIAVMDSETMEDEDGAAIPESSAE
;
A
#
# COMPACT_ATOMS: atom_id res chain seq x y z
N MET A 1 18.66 -29.37 16.65
CA MET A 1 17.36 -28.68 16.78
C MET A 1 17.39 -27.54 15.78
N THR A 2 16.67 -27.71 14.67
CA THR A 2 16.67 -26.82 13.51
C THR A 2 16.04 -25.48 13.87
N SER A 3 16.87 -24.44 13.88
CA SER A 3 16.42 -23.05 14.00
C SER A 3 15.48 -22.75 12.84
N ASN A 4 14.23 -22.48 13.17
CA ASN A 4 13.23 -22.06 12.19
C ASN A 4 13.58 -20.63 11.79
N SER A 5 14.39 -20.48 10.74
CA SER A 5 14.67 -19.20 10.11
C SER A 5 13.39 -18.79 9.40
N THR A 6 12.53 -18.05 10.11
CA THR A 6 11.53 -17.21 9.47
C THR A 6 12.30 -16.23 8.61
N ILE A 7 12.34 -16.51 7.30
CA ILE A 7 12.65 -15.51 6.29
C ILE A 7 11.50 -14.52 6.37
N ALA A 8 11.62 -13.55 7.27
CA ALA A 8 10.98 -12.28 7.07
C ALA A 8 11.47 -11.83 5.70
N THR A 9 10.57 -11.77 4.72
CA THR A 9 10.85 -11.06 3.49
C THR A 9 11.06 -9.61 3.90
N GLU A 10 12.26 -9.27 4.34
CA GLU A 10 12.74 -7.91 4.43
C GLU A 10 12.69 -7.40 3.00
N LEU A 11 11.60 -6.70 2.67
CA LEU A 11 11.59 -5.90 1.47
C LEU A 11 12.75 -4.92 1.61
N PRO A 12 13.64 -4.83 0.61
CA PRO A 12 14.74 -3.90 0.63
C PRO A 12 14.21 -2.52 1.02
N THR A 13 14.79 -1.92 2.07
CA THR A 13 14.50 -0.54 2.47
C THR A 13 14.69 0.44 1.31
N GLU A 14 15.48 0.06 0.30
CA GLU A 14 15.69 0.84 -0.92
C GLU A 14 14.43 1.01 -1.79
N ILE A 15 13.37 0.19 -1.62
CA ILE A 15 12.07 0.44 -2.29
C ILE A 15 11.38 1.67 -1.69
N PHE A 16 11.69 2.04 -0.45
CA PHE A 16 11.13 3.22 0.20
C PHE A 16 12.00 4.47 0.02
N ASP A 17 13.22 4.32 -0.48
CA ASP A 17 14.11 5.43 -0.87
C ASP A 17 13.98 5.79 -2.36
N GLU A 18 13.33 4.95 -3.18
CA GLU A 18 12.79 5.35 -4.48
C GLU A 18 11.59 6.26 -4.24
N GLU A 19 11.73 7.54 -4.58
CA GLU A 19 10.63 8.48 -4.70
C GLU A 19 9.55 7.81 -5.56
N PHE A 20 8.34 7.62 -5.04
CA PHE A 20 7.26 6.99 -5.80
C PHE A 20 6.84 7.93 -6.93
N GLU A 21 7.49 7.78 -8.08
CA GLU A 21 7.41 8.77 -9.17
C GLU A 21 6.11 8.66 -9.98
N THR A 22 5.39 7.53 -9.93
CA THR A 22 4.22 7.31 -10.81
C THR A 22 2.96 6.85 -10.07
N VAL A 23 1.79 7.16 -10.64
CA VAL A 23 0.49 6.60 -10.24
C VAL A 23 0.53 5.06 -10.19
N GLY A 24 1.28 4.43 -11.10
CA GLY A 24 1.47 2.98 -11.15
C GLY A 24 2.24 2.43 -9.95
N ASP A 25 3.21 3.17 -9.41
CA ASP A 25 3.94 2.79 -8.20
C ASP A 25 3.02 2.81 -6.97
N HIS A 26 2.21 3.86 -6.84
CA HIS A 26 1.22 4.00 -5.78
C HIS A 26 0.20 2.84 -5.80
N HIS A 27 -0.30 2.45 -6.98
CA HIS A 27 -1.16 1.27 -7.10
C HIS A 27 -0.45 -0.04 -6.72
N ARG A 28 0.82 -0.22 -7.09
CA ARG A 28 1.60 -1.41 -6.68
C ARG A 28 1.80 -1.46 -5.17
N MET A 29 2.06 -0.32 -4.53
CA MET A 29 2.19 -0.24 -3.08
C MET A 29 0.86 -0.50 -2.36
N ALA A 30 -0.25 0.05 -2.86
CA ALA A 30 -1.57 -0.26 -2.35
C ALA A 30 -1.84 -1.77 -2.39
N ALA A 31 -1.60 -2.41 -3.54
CA ALA A 31 -1.76 -3.84 -3.73
C ALA A 31 -0.86 -4.67 -2.79
N HIS A 32 0.40 -4.26 -2.61
CA HIS A 32 1.33 -4.90 -1.67
C HIS A 32 0.75 -4.90 -0.24
N HIS A 33 0.29 -3.74 0.23
CA HIS A 33 -0.29 -3.61 1.56
C HIS A 33 -1.59 -4.40 1.71
N PHE A 34 -2.49 -4.38 0.72
CA PHE A 34 -3.72 -5.16 0.78
C PHE A 34 -3.48 -6.67 0.80
N ALA A 35 -2.50 -7.17 0.04
CA ALA A 35 -2.12 -8.58 0.07
C ALA A 35 -1.58 -8.99 1.46
N ALA A 36 -0.73 -8.14 2.08
CA ALA A 36 -0.24 -8.37 3.43
C ALA A 36 -1.36 -8.34 4.48
N ALA A 37 -2.29 -7.39 4.39
CA ALA A 37 -3.45 -7.30 5.28
C ALA A 37 -4.33 -8.56 5.19
N ALA A 38 -4.66 -9.01 3.97
CA ALA A 38 -5.43 -10.22 3.75
C ALA A 38 -4.76 -11.46 4.37
N ARG A 39 -3.45 -11.62 4.15
CA ARG A 39 -2.67 -12.72 4.75
C ARG A 39 -2.71 -12.68 6.27
N LEU A 40 -2.53 -11.50 6.87
CA LEU A 40 -2.53 -11.34 8.32
C LEU A 40 -3.91 -11.59 8.93
N HIS A 41 -5.00 -11.23 8.26
CA HIS A 41 -6.34 -11.60 8.71
C HIS A 41 -6.56 -13.12 8.71
N LEU A 42 -6.04 -13.86 7.71
CA LEU A 42 -6.10 -15.32 7.71
C LEU A 42 -5.29 -15.93 8.86
N LEU A 43 -4.12 -15.36 9.19
CA LEU A 43 -3.33 -15.78 10.35
C LEU A 43 -4.03 -15.48 11.67
N ALA A 44 -4.70 -14.32 11.78
CA ALA A 44 -5.48 -13.96 12.96
C ALA A 44 -6.63 -14.96 13.18
N ALA A 45 -7.35 -15.33 12.12
CA ALA A 45 -8.42 -16.33 12.19
C ALA A 45 -7.88 -17.71 12.60
N THR A 46 -6.72 -18.12 12.05
CA THR A 46 -6.10 -19.40 12.43
C THR A 46 -5.70 -19.42 13.91
N ALA A 47 -5.12 -18.32 14.41
CA ALA A 47 -4.74 -18.21 15.82
C ALA A 47 -5.96 -18.22 16.76
N ASP A 48 -7.06 -17.57 16.36
CA ASP A 48 -8.33 -17.59 17.09
C ASP A 48 -8.92 -19.01 17.15
N ASP A 49 -8.92 -19.74 16.03
CA ASP A 49 -9.35 -21.15 15.96
C ASP A 49 -8.50 -22.08 16.86
N GLU A 50 -7.23 -21.73 17.08
CA GLU A 50 -6.30 -22.45 17.96
C GLU A 50 -6.38 -22.01 19.45
N GLY A 51 -7.12 -20.93 19.74
CA GLY A 51 -7.25 -20.36 21.08
C GLY A 51 -6.04 -19.52 21.54
N ASP A 52 -5.21 -19.04 20.61
CA ASP A 52 -4.11 -18.11 20.87
C ASP A 52 -4.57 -16.65 20.67
N ASP A 53 -5.28 -16.12 21.67
CA ASP A 53 -5.85 -14.77 21.68
C ASP A 53 -4.80 -13.67 21.44
N ASP A 54 -3.59 -13.84 21.99
CA ASP A 54 -2.49 -12.88 21.87
C ASP A 54 -1.96 -12.83 20.43
N ALA A 55 -1.78 -13.98 19.78
CA ALA A 55 -1.40 -14.03 18.38
C ALA A 55 -2.51 -13.49 17.47
N ALA A 56 -3.77 -13.84 17.72
CA ALA A 56 -4.91 -13.33 16.98
C ALA A 56 -4.96 -11.80 17.02
N ALA A 57 -4.87 -11.20 18.21
CA ALA A 57 -4.87 -9.75 18.39
C ALA A 57 -3.68 -9.07 17.69
N ARG A 58 -2.48 -9.64 17.80
CA ARG A 58 -1.27 -9.12 17.13
C ARG A 58 -1.40 -9.16 15.61
N HIS A 59 -1.90 -10.25 15.06
CA HIS A 59 -2.11 -10.38 13.61
C HIS A 59 -3.18 -9.41 13.12
N ALA A 60 -4.30 -9.29 13.84
CA ALA A 60 -5.39 -8.36 13.51
C ALA A 60 -4.93 -6.89 13.52
N TYR A 61 -4.19 -6.47 14.55
CA TYR A 61 -3.63 -5.12 14.62
C TYR A 61 -2.68 -4.84 13.46
N THR A 62 -1.80 -5.78 13.13
CA THR A 62 -0.86 -5.63 12.01
C THR A 62 -1.59 -5.56 10.67
N ALA A 63 -2.64 -6.38 10.49
CA ALA A 63 -3.47 -6.34 9.30
C ALA A 63 -4.14 -4.97 9.10
N TYR A 64 -4.70 -4.41 10.18
CA TYR A 64 -5.31 -3.08 10.16
C TYR A 64 -4.33 -1.98 9.75
N ARG A 65 -3.07 -2.04 10.23
CA ARG A 65 -2.03 -1.10 9.79
C ARG A 65 -1.75 -1.21 8.29
N HIS A 66 -1.64 -2.43 7.75
CA HIS A 66 -1.48 -2.61 6.31
C HIS A 66 -2.71 -2.09 5.54
N GLN A 67 -3.93 -2.30 6.04
CA GLN A 67 -5.13 -1.75 5.40
C GLN A 67 -5.07 -0.21 5.31
N LEU A 68 -4.70 0.49 6.39
CA LEU A 68 -4.58 1.95 6.38
C LEU A 68 -3.53 2.45 5.39
N ASN A 69 -2.39 1.76 5.30
CA ASN A 69 -1.36 2.11 4.33
C ASN A 69 -1.81 1.85 2.89
N GLY A 70 -2.47 0.72 2.64
CA GLY A 70 -2.98 0.39 1.31
C GLY A 70 -4.01 1.41 0.82
N VAL A 71 -4.91 1.86 1.72
CA VAL A 71 -5.89 2.92 1.42
C VAL A 71 -5.19 4.23 1.07
N GLN A 72 -4.19 4.66 1.86
CA GLN A 72 -3.46 5.90 1.58
C GLN A 72 -2.76 5.87 0.22
N PHE A 73 -2.09 4.78 -0.13
CA PHE A 73 -1.46 4.66 -1.46
C PHE A 73 -2.49 4.65 -2.59
N ALA A 74 -3.66 4.02 -2.39
CA ALA A 74 -4.74 4.07 -3.37
C ALA A 74 -5.33 5.48 -3.51
N GLU A 75 -5.44 6.22 -2.41
CA GLU A 75 -5.91 7.61 -2.38
C GLU A 75 -4.94 8.53 -3.14
N ILE A 76 -3.62 8.43 -2.89
CA ILE A 76 -2.61 9.20 -3.64
C ILE A 76 -2.70 8.90 -5.14
N ALA A 77 -2.82 7.61 -5.52
CA ALA A 77 -2.95 7.24 -6.92
C ALA A 77 -4.16 7.89 -7.61
N VAL A 78 -5.29 8.02 -6.90
CA VAL A 78 -6.48 8.71 -7.41
C VAL A 78 -6.23 10.21 -7.53
N MET A 79 -5.69 10.85 -6.49
CA MET A 79 -5.39 12.29 -6.49
C MET A 79 -4.41 12.67 -7.59
N ASP A 80 -3.36 11.88 -7.78
CA ASP A 80 -2.36 12.12 -8.83
C ASP A 80 -2.94 11.89 -10.23
N SER A 81 -3.91 10.98 -10.39
CA SER A 81 -4.60 10.80 -11.67
C SER A 81 -5.54 11.97 -12.01
N GLU A 82 -6.22 12.55 -11.01
CA GLU A 82 -7.12 13.69 -11.19
C GLU A 82 -6.35 14.98 -11.52
N THR A 83 -5.17 15.19 -10.94
CA THR A 83 -4.34 16.37 -11.25
C THR A 83 -3.80 16.36 -12.69
N MET A 84 -3.58 15.20 -13.29
CA MET A 84 -3.15 15.10 -14.70
C MET A 84 -4.24 15.50 -15.70
N GLU A 85 -5.53 15.30 -15.37
CA GLU A 85 -6.64 15.63 -16.27
C GLU A 85 -6.87 17.14 -16.41
N ASP A 86 -6.47 17.94 -15.42
CA ASP A 86 -6.62 19.40 -15.42
C ASP A 86 -5.49 20.14 -16.17
N GLU A 87 -4.30 19.52 -16.34
CA GLU A 87 -3.12 20.18 -16.93
C GLU A 87 -3.13 20.20 -18.47
N ASP A 88 -3.80 19.23 -19.10
CA ASP A 88 -3.92 19.13 -20.57
C ASP A 88 -4.97 20.11 -21.17
N GLY A 89 -5.72 20.85 -20.33
CA GLY A 89 -6.80 21.75 -20.74
C GLY A 89 -6.41 23.23 -20.95
N ALA A 90 -5.19 23.65 -20.63
CA ALA A 90 -4.82 25.06 -20.55
C ALA A 90 -3.91 25.56 -21.71
N ALA A 91 -4.15 25.12 -22.94
CA ALA A 91 -3.66 25.85 -24.11
C ALA A 91 -4.66 26.96 -24.48
N ILE A 92 -4.63 28.09 -23.76
CA ILE A 92 -5.23 29.33 -24.26
C ILE A 92 -4.28 29.87 -25.32
N PRO A 93 -4.60 29.84 -26.63
CA PRO A 93 -3.80 30.59 -27.58
C PRO A 93 -3.97 32.08 -27.26
N GLU A 94 -2.86 32.77 -26.98
CA GLU A 94 -2.81 34.23 -27.02
C GLU A 94 -3.24 34.66 -28.43
N SER A 95 -4.53 34.99 -28.58
CA SER A 95 -5.01 35.73 -29.73
C SER A 95 -4.48 37.14 -29.62
N SER A 96 -3.28 37.34 -30.17
CA SER A 96 -2.86 38.63 -30.71
C SER A 96 -3.98 39.15 -31.60
N ALA A 97 -4.66 40.21 -31.17
CA ALA A 97 -5.51 41.01 -32.03
C ALA A 97 -5.18 42.49 -31.78
N GLU A 98 -4.88 43.13 -32.90
CA GLU A 98 -4.28 44.44 -33.13
C GLU A 98 -5.01 45.62 -32.51
#